data_AF-A0A4P9Z8H3-F1
#
_entry.id   AF-A0A4P9Z8H3-F1
#
_cell.length_a   1.000
_cell.length_b   1.000
_cell.length_c   1.000
_cell.angle_alpha   90.00
_cell.angle_beta   90.00
_cell.angle_gamma   90.00
#
_symmetry.space_group_name_H-M   'P 1'
#
loop_
_entity.id
_entity.type
_entity.pdbx_description
1 polymer ?
#
loop_
_entity_poly.entity_id
_entity_poly.type
_entity_poly.pdbx_seq_one_letter_code
_entity_poly.pdbx_strand_id
1 'polypeptide(L)'
;AVSKCGNYVVTIKDSQIQVHSRNPAAPQPRWDLAQTVSKHRENNGYERVAAHVKVSAVEWELPLFSECTKFAVCVSDGLLNLVLIFELAQPQSVVIEADPVGVSGVQWLSGPVPASGSYRNCTQLVVFLALSLCASVYSLLTTTQQFTLPKPFVDRALIHPTKNRLWSLVVTPYHHKNLISRSVFRDESSNRPVILHFWNDGTTSQLLASLALDHLPGAAASFLWSASGKWLLLFDASGALWGYLLHVYNLLGLHTRPVLDPASHTAQPVLRFCLAPCCLSAGANLAWCPVWITENDHDTIYVVSICDEFTLHCWRHELAAMLSCNMPRLSLLSGPVWSQSVDTRGAARYVEVRHITATAAVTWQNVASKGDIVVFSAGNMVVALRLGAKVEVLFTLVAALSFVGGCILSDAEFLFLFTDHAVVCHNGVARIIASTDYEFTHVGVEEDASEATVNLIEERPSGPHWTSARGVFD
;
A
#
# COMPACT_ATOMS: atom_id res chain seq x y z
N ALA A 1 -12.41 0.39 -8.19
CA ALA A 1 -11.52 0.83 -7.08
C ALA A 1 -12.36 1.49 -5.98
N VAL A 2 -12.10 1.14 -4.72
CA VAL A 2 -12.83 1.68 -3.56
C VAL A 2 -12.11 2.88 -2.98
N SER A 3 -12.85 3.90 -2.57
CA SER A 3 -12.28 5.07 -1.92
C SER A 3 -11.65 4.70 -0.58
N LYS A 4 -10.58 5.41 -0.20
CA LYS A 4 -9.90 5.18 1.07
C LYS A 4 -10.77 5.50 2.29
N CYS A 5 -11.82 6.31 2.12
CA CYS A 5 -12.85 6.56 3.13
C CYS A 5 -14.00 5.52 3.13
N GLY A 6 -13.97 4.52 2.25
CA GLY A 6 -15.00 3.48 2.16
C GLY A 6 -16.33 3.91 1.52
N ASN A 7 -16.60 5.20 1.33
CA ASN A 7 -17.93 5.68 0.94
C ASN A 7 -18.25 5.62 -0.57
N TYR A 8 -17.23 5.44 -1.41
CA TYR A 8 -17.38 5.51 -2.86
C TYR A 8 -16.68 4.36 -3.56
N VAL A 9 -17.25 3.93 -4.69
CA VAL A 9 -16.63 2.97 -5.60
C VAL A 9 -16.66 3.55 -6.99
N VAL A 10 -15.49 3.62 -7.60
CA VAL A 10 -15.38 3.97 -9.01
C VAL A 10 -15.24 2.70 -9.84
N THR A 11 -16.04 2.62 -10.87
CA THR A 11 -16.14 1.51 -11.80
C THR A 11 -15.88 2.05 -13.19
N ILE A 12 -15.16 1.28 -13.98
CA ILE A 12 -14.82 1.67 -15.35
C ILE A 12 -15.16 0.49 -16.23
N LYS A 13 -16.13 0.70 -17.12
CA LYS A 13 -16.53 -0.27 -18.14
C LYS A 13 -16.38 0.36 -19.50
N ASP A 14 -15.55 -0.25 -20.35
CA ASP A 14 -15.13 0.30 -21.63
C ASP A 14 -14.48 1.68 -21.44
N SER A 15 -15.19 2.77 -21.77
CA SER A 15 -14.77 4.15 -21.55
C SER A 15 -15.59 4.89 -20.48
N GLN A 16 -16.62 4.27 -19.92
CA GLN A 16 -17.54 4.94 -18.99
C GLN A 16 -17.04 4.78 -17.55
N ILE A 17 -16.82 5.91 -16.89
CA ILE A 17 -16.63 5.97 -15.44
C ILE A 17 -17.98 6.15 -14.79
N GLN A 18 -18.29 5.29 -13.81
CA GLN A 18 -19.42 5.48 -12.91
C GLN A 18 -18.92 5.46 -11.47
N VAL A 19 -19.33 6.46 -10.69
CA VAL A 19 -19.09 6.47 -9.25
C VAL A 19 -20.38 6.08 -8.55
N HIS A 20 -20.29 5.00 -7.78
CA HIS A 20 -21.34 4.52 -6.90
C HIS A 20 -21.04 5.02 -5.49
N SER A 21 -22.00 5.73 -4.91
CA SER A 21 -21.97 6.06 -3.50
C SER A 21 -22.65 4.96 -2.70
N ARG A 22 -22.17 4.75 -1.48
CA ARG A 22 -22.89 3.92 -0.50
C ARG A 22 -24.26 4.47 -0.17
N ASN A 23 -24.45 5.79 -0.20
CA ASN A 23 -25.77 6.40 -0.09
C ASN A 23 -26.47 6.32 -1.46
N PRO A 24 -27.50 5.46 -1.64
CA PRO A 24 -28.17 5.30 -2.93
C PRO A 24 -28.92 6.56 -3.38
N ALA A 25 -29.21 7.49 -2.47
CA ALA A 25 -29.82 8.79 -2.80
C ALA A 25 -28.78 9.83 -3.26
N ALA A 26 -27.49 9.59 -3.06
CA ALA A 26 -26.46 10.50 -3.55
C ALA A 26 -26.41 10.45 -5.08
N PRO A 27 -26.11 11.60 -5.73
CA PRO A 27 -25.84 11.60 -7.16
C PRO A 27 -24.78 10.57 -7.50
N GLN A 28 -24.91 9.92 -8.65
CA GLN A 28 -23.92 9.01 -9.20
C GLN A 28 -23.23 9.71 -10.37
N PRO A 29 -22.12 10.42 -10.13
CA PRO A 29 -21.38 11.05 -11.20
C PRO A 29 -20.95 10.05 -12.27
N ARG A 30 -21.01 10.48 -13.52
CA ARG A 30 -20.61 9.70 -14.69
C ARG A 30 -19.76 10.55 -15.60
N TRP A 31 -18.73 9.93 -16.16
CA TRP A 31 -17.85 10.56 -17.15
C TRP A 31 -17.54 9.59 -18.27
N ASP A 32 -17.32 10.13 -19.47
CA ASP A 32 -16.83 9.37 -20.62
C ASP A 32 -15.35 9.69 -20.86
N LEU A 33 -14.50 8.70 -20.65
CA LEU A 33 -13.07 8.78 -20.88
C LEU A 33 -12.75 9.08 -22.34
N ALA A 34 -13.40 8.40 -23.29
CA ALA A 34 -13.15 8.59 -24.72
C ALA A 34 -13.51 10.02 -25.13
N GLN A 35 -14.61 10.56 -24.61
CA GLN A 35 -14.98 11.96 -24.83
C GLN A 35 -13.97 12.92 -24.21
N THR A 36 -13.53 12.66 -22.98
CA THR A 36 -12.55 13.50 -22.27
C THR A 36 -11.22 13.54 -23.02
N VAL A 37 -10.71 12.38 -23.44
CA VAL A 37 -9.48 12.26 -24.23
C VAL A 37 -9.63 12.94 -25.59
N SER A 38 -10.74 12.69 -26.30
CA SER A 38 -10.99 13.29 -27.62
C SER A 38 -11.04 14.81 -27.54
N LYS A 39 -11.73 15.37 -26.53
CA LYS A 39 -11.80 16.82 -26.30
C LYS A 39 -10.43 17.40 -25.99
N HIS A 40 -9.61 16.71 -25.19
CA HIS A 40 -8.23 17.13 -24.94
C HIS A 40 -7.39 17.13 -26.22
N ARG A 41 -7.53 16.10 -27.07
CA ARG A 41 -6.83 16.03 -28.37
C ARG A 41 -7.18 17.21 -29.27
N GLU A 42 -8.47 17.49 -29.41
CA GLU A 42 -8.99 18.60 -30.21
C GLU A 42 -8.49 19.96 -29.72
N ASN A 43 -8.53 20.19 -28.40
CA ASN A 43 -8.10 21.45 -27.80
C ASN A 43 -6.60 21.72 -27.98
N ASN A 44 -5.79 20.68 -28.18
CA ASN A 44 -4.34 20.78 -28.34
C ASN A 44 -3.87 20.52 -29.79
N GLY A 45 -4.80 20.40 -30.74
CA GLY A 45 -4.47 20.27 -32.17
C GLY A 45 -3.91 18.91 -32.58
N TYR A 46 -4.10 17.86 -31.77
CA TYR A 46 -3.70 16.50 -32.13
C TYR A 46 -4.66 15.89 -33.16
N GLU A 47 -4.17 14.95 -33.97
CA GLU A 47 -5.01 14.23 -34.94
C GLU A 47 -6.19 13.52 -34.25
N ARG A 48 -7.37 13.61 -34.86
CA ARG A 48 -8.57 12.90 -34.41
C ARG A 48 -8.43 11.42 -34.74
N VAL A 49 -8.13 10.63 -33.72
CA VAL A 49 -8.14 9.17 -33.77
C VAL A 49 -9.32 8.69 -32.94
N ALA A 50 -9.99 7.61 -33.36
CA ALA A 50 -11.00 6.96 -32.53
C ALA A 50 -10.32 6.52 -31.22
N ALA A 51 -10.63 7.19 -30.11
CA ALA A 51 -9.94 7.00 -28.85
C ALA A 51 -10.33 5.65 -28.24
N HIS A 52 -9.60 4.59 -28.60
CA HIS A 52 -9.61 3.35 -27.82
C HIS A 52 -8.84 3.61 -26.54
N VAL A 53 -9.54 4.03 -25.48
CA VAL A 53 -8.91 4.37 -24.21
C VAL A 53 -8.67 3.11 -23.39
N LYS A 54 -7.42 2.82 -23.08
CA LYS A 54 -7.01 1.79 -22.12
C LYS A 54 -6.76 2.44 -20.76
N VAL A 55 -7.40 1.92 -19.72
CA VAL A 55 -7.13 2.33 -18.34
C VAL A 55 -6.06 1.44 -17.73
N SER A 56 -5.03 2.04 -17.13
CA SER A 56 -3.96 1.31 -16.45
C SER A 56 -4.07 1.33 -14.93
N ALA A 57 -4.62 2.40 -14.34
CA ALA A 57 -4.73 2.53 -12.89
C ALA A 57 -5.85 3.50 -12.49
N VAL A 58 -6.40 3.29 -11.29
CA VAL A 58 -7.32 4.22 -10.63
C VAL A 58 -6.91 4.38 -9.18
N GLU A 59 -6.63 5.61 -8.75
CA GLU A 59 -6.15 5.91 -7.40
C GLU A 59 -7.01 6.99 -6.73
N TRP A 60 -7.66 6.61 -5.64
CA TRP A 60 -8.40 7.54 -4.78
C TRP A 60 -7.45 8.34 -3.91
N GLU A 61 -7.83 9.59 -3.60
CA GLU A 61 -7.06 10.39 -2.67
C GLU A 61 -7.05 9.86 -1.24
N LEU A 62 -6.05 10.31 -0.47
CA LEU A 62 -6.02 10.12 0.98
C LEU A 62 -7.01 11.09 1.64
N PRO A 63 -7.99 10.58 2.43
CA PRO A 63 -8.93 11.44 3.14
C PRO A 63 -8.20 12.07 4.32
N LEU A 64 -8.09 13.40 4.33
CA LEU A 64 -7.60 14.15 5.51
C LEU A 64 -8.74 14.45 6.49
N PHE A 65 -9.98 14.34 6.00
CA PHE A 65 -11.22 14.45 6.77
C PHE A 65 -12.03 13.15 6.64
N SER A 66 -13.36 13.22 6.73
CA SER A 66 -14.25 12.05 6.69
C SER A 66 -14.46 11.43 5.31
N GLU A 67 -14.24 12.18 4.21
CA GLU A 67 -14.59 11.73 2.86
C GLU A 67 -13.53 12.05 1.82
N CYS A 68 -13.37 11.13 0.86
CA CYS A 68 -12.67 11.38 -0.41
C CYS A 68 -13.59 12.18 -1.35
N THR A 69 -13.04 13.17 -2.04
CA THR A 69 -13.77 14.03 -2.99
C THR A 69 -13.28 13.87 -4.43
N LYS A 70 -12.17 13.16 -4.66
CA LYS A 70 -11.59 12.97 -5.99
C LYS A 70 -10.75 11.71 -6.13
N PHE A 71 -10.52 11.33 -7.37
CA PHE A 71 -9.67 10.21 -7.77
C PHE A 71 -8.96 10.53 -9.08
N ALA A 72 -7.84 9.84 -9.31
CA ALA A 72 -7.06 9.91 -10.55
C ALA A 72 -7.26 8.62 -11.35
N VAL A 73 -7.34 8.76 -12.68
CA VAL A 73 -7.41 7.64 -13.63
C VAL A 73 -6.25 7.80 -14.61
N CYS A 74 -5.40 6.79 -14.70
CA CYS A 74 -4.33 6.73 -15.69
C CYS A 74 -4.88 6.07 -16.96
N VAL A 75 -4.79 6.77 -18.08
CA VAL A 75 -5.32 6.32 -19.36
C VAL A 75 -4.28 6.44 -20.47
N SER A 76 -4.41 5.59 -21.48
CA SER A 76 -3.62 5.65 -22.71
C SER A 76 -4.52 5.40 -23.91
N ASP A 77 -4.36 6.17 -24.98
CA ASP A 77 -4.99 5.89 -26.28
C ASP A 77 -4.02 5.23 -27.29
N GLY A 78 -2.85 4.78 -26.79
CA GLY A 78 -1.77 4.21 -27.59
C GLY A 78 -0.78 5.25 -28.15
N LEU A 79 -1.16 6.52 -28.21
CA LEU A 79 -0.28 7.63 -28.65
C LEU A 79 0.01 8.62 -27.51
N LEU A 80 -1.00 8.89 -26.69
CA LEU A 80 -0.94 9.77 -25.53
C LEU A 80 -1.19 8.97 -24.26
N ASN A 81 -0.45 9.33 -23.20
CA ASN A 81 -0.68 8.84 -21.85
C ASN A 81 -1.15 10.03 -21.01
N LEU A 82 -2.29 9.90 -20.35
CA LEU A 82 -2.90 10.98 -19.59
C LEU A 82 -3.21 10.51 -18.16
N VAL A 83 -3.04 11.41 -17.21
CA VAL A 83 -3.61 11.27 -15.87
C VAL A 83 -4.80 12.22 -15.77
N LEU A 84 -5.99 11.65 -15.67
CA LEU A 84 -7.25 12.36 -15.57
C LEU A 84 -7.71 12.40 -14.12
N ILE A 85 -7.95 13.59 -13.60
CA ILE A 85 -8.35 13.78 -12.20
C ILE A 85 -9.80 14.24 -12.19
N PHE A 86 -10.66 13.43 -11.58
CA PHE A 86 -12.09 13.68 -11.48
C PHE A 86 -12.44 14.07 -10.06
N GLU A 87 -13.15 15.18 -9.92
CA GLU A 87 -13.72 15.63 -8.65
C GLU A 87 -15.22 15.37 -8.65
N LEU A 88 -15.74 14.75 -7.58
CA LEU A 88 -17.15 14.32 -7.53
C LEU A 88 -18.14 15.48 -7.68
N ALA A 89 -17.75 16.68 -7.26
CA ALA A 89 -18.56 17.89 -7.32
C ALA A 89 -18.40 18.67 -8.64
N GLN A 90 -17.46 18.31 -9.52
CA GLN A 90 -17.16 19.05 -10.73
C GLN A 90 -17.36 18.19 -12.00
N PRO A 91 -17.99 18.74 -13.05
CA PRO A 91 -18.23 17.97 -14.28
C PRO A 91 -16.96 17.79 -15.12
N GLN A 92 -15.97 18.67 -14.97
CA GLN A 92 -14.75 18.67 -15.77
C GLN A 92 -13.60 18.03 -15.01
N SER A 93 -12.80 17.23 -15.71
CA SER A 93 -11.57 16.67 -15.18
C SER A 93 -10.40 17.61 -15.38
N VAL A 94 -9.44 17.58 -14.45
CA VAL A 94 -8.09 18.08 -14.73
C VAL A 94 -7.35 17.04 -15.55
N VAL A 95 -6.65 17.47 -16.60
CA VAL A 95 -5.89 16.59 -17.50
C VAL A 95 -4.41 16.90 -17.36
N ILE A 96 -3.62 15.88 -17.04
CA ILE A 96 -2.16 15.94 -17.04
C ILE A 96 -1.68 15.06 -18.19
N GLU A 97 -1.00 15.65 -19.16
CA GLU A 97 -0.31 14.90 -20.21
C GLU A 97 0.99 14.33 -19.64
N ALA A 98 1.13 13.00 -19.69
CA ALA A 98 2.32 12.29 -19.27
C ALA A 98 3.24 11.98 -20.45
N ASP A 99 4.48 11.62 -20.15
CA ASP A 99 5.48 11.29 -21.15
C ASP A 99 5.05 10.11 -22.06
N PRO A 100 5.47 10.07 -23.33
CA PRO A 100 5.20 8.96 -24.25
C PRO A 100 5.56 7.57 -23.71
N VAL A 101 6.54 7.46 -22.80
CA VAL A 101 6.93 6.16 -22.20
C VAL A 101 5.82 5.56 -21.32
N GLY A 102 4.87 6.37 -20.85
CA GLY A 102 3.71 5.93 -20.09
C GLY A 102 3.85 6.13 -18.59
N VAL A 103 2.77 5.78 -17.87
CA VAL A 103 2.63 5.97 -16.42
C VAL A 103 2.60 4.60 -15.74
N SER A 104 3.51 4.34 -14.80
CA SER A 104 3.48 3.13 -13.96
C SER A 104 2.59 3.28 -12.75
N GLY A 105 2.45 4.50 -12.22
CA GLY A 105 1.65 4.74 -11.03
C GLY A 105 1.40 6.21 -10.74
N VAL A 106 0.38 6.45 -9.92
CA VAL A 106 0.06 7.77 -9.38
C VAL A 106 -0.19 7.61 -7.90
N GLN A 107 0.30 8.57 -7.11
CA GLN A 107 0.04 8.58 -5.67
C GLN A 107 -0.25 10.00 -5.20
N TRP A 108 -1.30 10.14 -4.40
CA TRP A 108 -1.65 11.41 -3.76
C TRP A 108 -0.69 11.73 -2.63
N LEU A 109 -0.28 13.00 -2.54
CA LEU A 109 0.57 13.51 -1.48
C LEU A 109 -0.32 14.24 -0.46
N SER A 110 -0.27 13.79 0.79
CA SER A 110 -0.93 14.50 1.88
C SER A 110 -0.25 15.86 2.11
N GLY A 111 -1.06 16.85 2.46
CA GLY A 111 -0.64 18.20 2.81
C GLY A 111 -1.77 18.91 3.54
N PRO A 112 -1.54 20.05 4.21
CA PRO A 112 -2.63 20.81 4.79
C PRO A 112 -3.57 21.31 3.69
N VAL A 113 -4.87 21.35 3.98
CA VAL A 113 -5.82 21.96 3.06
C VAL A 113 -5.62 23.49 3.07
N PRO A 114 -5.34 24.12 1.93
CA PRO A 114 -5.16 25.56 1.88
C PRO A 114 -6.46 26.26 2.28
N ALA A 115 -6.36 27.32 3.08
CA ALA A 115 -7.53 28.08 3.56
C ALA A 115 -8.37 28.73 2.43
N SER A 116 -7.78 28.89 1.24
CA SER A 116 -8.39 29.56 0.08
C SER A 116 -8.51 28.68 -1.17
N GLY A 117 -8.37 27.35 -1.04
CA GLY A 117 -8.43 26.41 -2.17
C GLY A 117 -9.83 25.86 -2.45
N SER A 118 -10.16 25.62 -3.73
CA SER A 118 -11.36 24.87 -4.14
C SER A 118 -11.22 23.36 -3.87
N TYR A 119 -9.99 22.84 -3.90
CA TYR A 119 -9.70 21.43 -3.65
C TYR A 119 -9.59 21.13 -2.16
N ARG A 120 -10.31 20.10 -1.71
CA ARG A 120 -10.22 19.53 -0.35
C ARG A 120 -9.19 18.40 -0.31
N ASN A 121 -8.81 17.95 0.89
CA ASN A 121 -7.88 16.83 1.11
C ASN A 121 -6.52 17.02 0.40
N CYS A 122 -6.18 16.17 -0.56
CA CYS A 122 -4.88 16.22 -1.24
C CYS A 122 -4.91 17.22 -2.40
N THR A 123 -3.93 18.12 -2.48
CA THR A 123 -3.79 19.10 -3.57
C THR A 123 -2.62 18.82 -4.49
N GLN A 124 -1.80 17.83 -4.12
CA GLN A 124 -0.63 17.41 -4.87
C GLN A 124 -0.66 15.92 -5.13
N LEU A 125 -0.05 15.52 -6.24
CA LEU A 125 0.16 14.13 -6.59
C LEU A 125 1.55 13.96 -7.20
N VAL A 126 2.09 12.77 -7.05
CA VAL A 126 3.27 12.32 -7.79
C VAL A 126 2.83 11.33 -8.87
N VAL A 127 3.34 11.53 -10.08
CA VAL A 127 3.15 10.65 -11.24
C VAL A 127 4.46 9.95 -11.52
N PHE A 128 4.46 8.63 -11.45
CA PHE A 128 5.60 7.77 -11.76
C PHE A 128 5.51 7.36 -13.23
N LEU A 129 6.55 7.66 -14.01
CA LEU A 129 6.66 7.19 -15.38
C LEU A 129 7.07 5.73 -15.42
N ALA A 130 6.60 5.02 -16.44
CA ALA A 130 6.94 3.63 -16.67
C ALA A 130 8.46 3.40 -16.73
N LEU A 131 8.87 2.18 -16.36
CA LEU A 131 10.29 1.78 -16.24
C LEU A 131 11.06 2.59 -15.20
N SER A 132 10.37 3.18 -14.22
CA SER A 132 10.94 4.00 -13.15
C SER A 132 11.89 5.08 -13.67
N LEU A 133 11.54 5.72 -14.80
CA LEU A 133 12.41 6.72 -15.43
C LEU A 133 12.46 8.03 -14.66
N CYS A 134 11.31 8.51 -14.21
CA CYS A 134 11.22 9.65 -13.30
C CYS A 134 9.88 9.68 -12.54
N ALA A 135 9.84 10.50 -11.50
CA ALA A 135 8.65 10.85 -10.75
C ALA A 135 8.42 12.36 -10.86
N SER A 136 7.29 12.78 -11.40
CA SER A 136 6.92 14.19 -11.55
C SER A 136 5.87 14.58 -10.51
N VAL A 137 6.11 15.67 -9.77
CA VAL A 137 5.18 16.19 -8.77
C VAL A 137 4.34 17.30 -9.39
N TYR A 138 3.03 17.20 -9.27
CA TYR A 138 2.06 18.16 -9.79
C TYR A 138 1.25 18.78 -8.66
N SER A 139 0.87 20.05 -8.84
CA SER A 139 -0.08 20.74 -7.97
C SER A 139 -1.37 20.99 -8.72
N LEU A 140 -2.50 20.59 -8.12
CA LEU A 140 -3.83 20.84 -8.65
C LEU A 140 -4.23 22.31 -8.58
N LEU A 141 -3.70 23.05 -7.60
CA LEU A 141 -4.03 24.47 -7.42
C LEU A 141 -3.47 25.33 -8.55
N THR A 142 -2.26 25.01 -9.01
CA THR A 142 -1.62 25.72 -10.11
C THR A 142 -1.79 25.02 -11.45
N THR A 143 -2.28 23.77 -11.46
CA THR A 143 -2.35 22.90 -12.64
C THR A 143 -1.02 22.75 -13.38
N THR A 144 0.09 22.88 -12.64
CA THR A 144 1.45 22.83 -13.20
C THR A 144 2.28 21.73 -12.55
N GLN A 145 3.21 21.20 -13.33
CA GLN A 145 4.31 20.40 -12.80
C GLN A 145 5.22 21.30 -11.95
N GLN A 146 5.53 20.86 -10.73
CA GLN A 146 6.42 21.59 -9.83
C GLN A 146 7.88 21.25 -10.08
N PHE A 147 8.19 19.96 -10.10
CA PHE A 147 9.52 19.43 -10.34
C PHE A 147 9.46 17.95 -10.72
N THR A 148 10.57 17.44 -11.23
CA THR A 148 10.76 16.03 -11.61
C THR A 148 11.98 15.46 -10.90
N LEU A 149 11.83 14.27 -10.35
CA LEU A 149 12.88 13.50 -9.71
C LEU A 149 13.26 12.33 -10.63
N PRO A 150 14.50 12.26 -11.12
CA PRO A 150 14.91 11.18 -12.01
C PRO A 150 15.06 9.87 -11.25
N LYS A 151 14.80 8.76 -11.95
CA LYS A 151 15.05 7.39 -11.51
C LYS A 151 14.64 7.08 -10.06
N PRO A 152 13.34 7.17 -9.74
CA PRO A 152 12.83 6.62 -8.49
C PRO A 152 13.31 5.18 -8.32
N PHE A 153 13.83 4.85 -7.14
CA PHE A 153 14.23 3.49 -6.81
C PHE A 153 13.00 2.59 -6.59
N VAL A 154 11.92 3.19 -6.07
CA VAL A 154 10.61 2.58 -5.90
C VAL A 154 9.57 3.53 -6.50
N ASP A 155 8.61 2.99 -7.26
CA ASP A 155 7.49 3.75 -7.82
C ASP A 155 6.42 4.05 -6.76
N ARG A 156 6.85 4.55 -5.60
CA ARG A 156 6.00 4.89 -4.46
C ARG A 156 6.64 5.98 -3.60
N ALA A 157 5.85 6.99 -3.26
CA ALA A 157 6.19 7.97 -2.25
C ALA A 157 5.93 7.40 -0.84
N LEU A 158 6.91 7.59 0.04
CA LEU A 158 6.88 7.18 1.44
C LEU A 158 6.22 8.30 2.26
N ILE A 159 4.90 8.24 2.43
CA ILE A 159 4.15 9.21 3.24
C ILE A 159 4.43 8.96 4.73
N HIS A 160 4.77 10.02 5.47
CA HIS A 160 5.05 9.92 6.90
C HIS A 160 3.75 9.69 7.69
N PRO A 161 3.69 8.67 8.56
CA PRO A 161 2.42 8.21 9.14
C PRO A 161 1.78 9.22 10.10
N THR A 162 2.57 9.96 10.88
CA THR A 162 2.04 10.91 11.89
C THR A 162 2.11 12.38 11.46
N LYS A 163 2.73 12.68 10.32
CA LYS A 163 2.92 14.04 9.82
C LYS A 163 2.46 14.10 8.37
N ASN A 164 1.20 14.44 8.18
CA ASN A 164 0.53 14.56 6.88
C ASN A 164 1.11 15.62 5.92
N ARG A 165 2.27 16.18 6.22
CA ARG A 165 3.01 17.15 5.39
C ARG A 165 4.35 16.61 4.96
N LEU A 166 4.82 15.50 5.54
CA LEU A 166 6.13 14.96 5.24
C LEU A 166 5.97 13.72 4.37
N TRP A 167 6.71 13.69 3.28
CA TRP A 167 6.83 12.52 2.43
C TRP A 167 8.26 12.36 1.98
N SER A 168 8.60 11.18 1.48
CA SER A 168 9.96 10.89 1.05
C SER A 168 9.98 10.04 -0.20
N LEU A 169 11.05 10.16 -0.97
CA LEU A 169 11.28 9.31 -2.14
C LEU A 169 12.73 8.88 -2.17
N VAL A 170 12.95 7.61 -2.46
CA VAL A 170 14.29 7.07 -2.70
C VAL A 170 14.55 7.15 -4.18
N VAL A 171 15.66 7.77 -4.56
CA VAL A 171 16.04 7.90 -5.97
C VAL A 171 17.48 7.47 -6.17
N THR A 172 17.76 6.97 -7.37
CA THR A 172 19.14 6.73 -7.78
C THR A 172 19.75 8.02 -8.35
N PRO A 173 21.04 8.30 -8.10
CA PRO A 173 21.71 9.43 -8.71
C PRO A 173 21.63 9.32 -10.23
N TYR A 174 21.12 10.36 -10.88
CA TYR A 174 21.08 10.45 -12.33
C TYR A 174 21.82 11.69 -12.81
N HIS A 175 23.09 11.50 -13.13
CA HIS A 175 24.02 12.59 -13.40
C HIS A 175 23.85 13.28 -14.77
N HIS A 176 23.10 12.69 -15.70
CA HIS A 176 23.32 12.97 -17.13
C HIS A 176 22.35 13.89 -17.88
N LYS A 177 21.14 14.26 -17.38
CA LYS A 177 20.18 14.98 -18.26
C LYS A 177 19.36 16.15 -17.71
N ASN A 178 19.49 16.60 -16.47
CA ASN A 178 18.72 17.79 -16.03
C ASN A 178 19.53 18.75 -15.16
N LEU A 179 19.61 20.02 -15.58
CA LEU A 179 20.29 21.09 -14.83
C LEU A 179 19.61 21.38 -13.49
N ILE A 180 18.29 21.15 -13.38
CA ILE A 180 17.54 21.27 -12.12
C ILE A 180 17.78 20.05 -11.21
N SER A 181 17.94 18.84 -11.76
CA SER A 181 18.35 17.69 -10.94
C SER A 181 19.77 17.83 -10.40
N ARG A 182 20.65 18.58 -11.09
CA ARG A 182 22.01 18.90 -10.58
C ARG A 182 21.99 19.83 -9.35
N SER A 183 20.95 20.64 -9.14
CA SER A 183 20.86 21.43 -7.91
C SER A 183 20.44 20.58 -6.71
N VAL A 184 19.71 19.49 -6.94
CA VAL A 184 19.29 18.51 -5.90
C VAL A 184 20.41 17.51 -5.59
N PHE A 185 21.17 17.05 -6.60
CA PHE A 185 22.23 16.05 -6.47
C PHE A 185 23.59 16.66 -6.78
N ARG A 186 24.41 16.93 -5.75
CA ARG A 186 25.72 17.60 -5.89
C ARG A 186 26.95 16.69 -5.70
N ASP A 187 26.80 15.44 -5.28
CA ASP A 187 27.93 14.51 -5.20
C ASP A 187 28.03 13.69 -6.50
N GLU A 188 28.97 14.06 -7.37
CA GLU A 188 29.22 13.41 -8.66
C GLU A 188 29.97 12.06 -8.53
N SER A 189 30.46 11.72 -7.33
CA SER A 189 31.32 10.55 -7.10
C SER A 189 30.59 9.31 -6.54
N SER A 190 29.39 9.50 -5.98
CA SER A 190 28.64 8.46 -5.30
C SER A 190 27.48 7.94 -6.17
N ASN A 191 27.57 6.69 -6.63
CA ASN A 191 26.47 5.96 -7.28
C ASN A 191 25.40 5.48 -6.29
N ARG A 192 25.42 5.91 -5.03
CA ARG A 192 24.54 5.39 -3.97
C ARG A 192 23.17 6.09 -4.01
N PRO A 193 22.06 5.37 -3.82
CA PRO A 193 20.74 5.98 -3.77
C PRO A 193 20.64 7.00 -2.65
N VAL A 194 19.73 7.95 -2.83
CA VAL A 194 19.51 9.06 -1.91
C VAL A 194 18.06 9.03 -1.46
N ILE A 195 17.85 9.17 -0.16
CA ILE A 195 16.52 9.44 0.40
C ILE A 195 16.31 10.95 0.38
N LEU A 196 15.30 11.40 -0.36
CA LEU A 196 14.85 12.78 -0.38
C LEU A 196 13.66 12.93 0.55
N HIS A 197 13.72 13.86 1.48
CA HIS A 197 12.61 14.20 2.39
C HIS A 197 12.02 15.54 1.98
N PHE A 198 10.70 15.58 1.82
CA PHE A 198 9.96 16.75 1.38
C PHE A 198 8.94 17.19 2.41
N TRP A 199 8.73 18.50 2.48
CA TRP A 199 7.62 19.14 3.19
C TRP A 199 6.60 19.67 2.19
N ASN A 200 5.37 19.19 2.28
CA ASN A 200 4.23 19.66 1.52
C ASN A 200 3.42 20.66 2.35
N ASP A 201 3.38 21.90 1.90
CA ASP A 201 2.58 22.97 2.52
C ASP A 201 1.16 23.07 1.96
N GLY A 202 0.74 22.10 1.13
CA GLY A 202 -0.56 22.05 0.48
C GLY A 202 -0.58 22.76 -0.87
N THR A 203 0.46 23.52 -1.22
CA THR A 203 0.58 24.13 -2.55
C THR A 203 1.85 23.68 -3.25
N THR A 204 2.96 23.59 -2.51
CA THR A 204 4.30 23.24 -2.96
C THR A 204 4.93 22.17 -2.07
N SER A 205 5.75 21.33 -2.68
CA SER A 205 6.65 20.42 -1.95
C SER A 205 8.07 20.99 -1.96
N GLN A 206 8.64 21.19 -0.77
CA GLN A 206 9.98 21.74 -0.56
C GLN A 206 10.92 20.66 -0.04
N LEU A 207 12.12 20.55 -0.61
CA LEU A 207 13.13 19.60 -0.14
C LEU A 207 13.63 20.04 1.25
N LEU A 208 13.44 19.19 2.25
CA LEU A 208 13.95 19.38 3.60
C LEU A 208 15.36 18.83 3.74
N ALA A 209 15.56 17.60 3.28
CA ALA A 209 16.82 16.88 3.43
C ALA A 209 17.05 15.92 2.27
N SER A 210 18.32 15.71 1.97
CA SER A 210 18.82 14.74 1.01
C SER A 210 19.89 13.92 1.70
N LEU A 211 19.62 12.63 1.90
CA LEU A 211 20.51 11.74 2.64
C LEU A 211 21.00 10.63 1.71
N ALA A 212 22.29 10.63 1.39
CA ALA A 212 22.87 9.52 0.64
C ALA A 212 22.86 8.24 1.51
N LEU A 213 22.43 7.12 0.95
CA LEU A 213 22.55 5.83 1.62
C LEU A 213 24.03 5.41 1.68
N ASP A 214 24.40 4.67 2.72
CA ASP A 214 25.74 4.12 2.88
C ASP A 214 25.98 2.85 2.02
N HIS A 215 24.94 2.35 1.34
CA HIS A 215 24.96 1.17 0.49
C HIS A 215 24.01 1.28 -0.71
N LEU A 216 24.11 0.32 -1.63
CA LEU A 216 23.19 0.15 -2.75
C LEU A 216 22.18 -0.95 -2.40
N PRO A 217 20.88 -0.65 -2.25
CA PRO A 217 19.85 -1.67 -2.01
C PRO A 217 19.62 -2.52 -3.25
N GLY A 218 19.17 -3.76 -3.09
CA GLY A 218 18.73 -4.63 -4.19
C GLY A 218 17.44 -4.15 -4.84
N ALA A 219 17.17 -4.59 -6.07
CA ALA A 219 16.07 -4.08 -6.89
C ALA A 219 14.66 -4.31 -6.30
N ALA A 220 14.49 -5.28 -5.40
CA ALA A 220 13.24 -5.52 -4.69
C ALA A 220 13.34 -5.19 -3.19
N ALA A 221 14.28 -4.32 -2.81
CA ALA A 221 14.29 -3.72 -1.48
C ALA A 221 13.04 -2.86 -1.26
N SER A 222 12.54 -2.89 -0.03
CA SER A 222 11.35 -2.16 0.40
C SER A 222 11.71 -1.14 1.48
N PHE A 223 10.97 -0.04 1.52
CA PHE A 223 11.14 1.04 2.48
C PHE A 223 9.85 1.27 3.24
N LEU A 224 9.91 1.29 4.58
CA LEU A 224 8.74 1.33 5.45
C LEU A 224 8.99 2.24 6.66
N TRP A 225 8.11 3.23 6.86
CA TRP A 225 8.12 4.04 8.07
C TRP A 225 7.60 3.24 9.27
N SER A 226 8.19 3.45 10.46
CA SER A 226 7.58 3.01 11.72
C SER A 226 6.29 3.80 11.98
N ALA A 227 5.34 3.20 12.71
CA ALA A 227 4.08 3.87 13.04
C ALA A 227 4.29 5.21 13.78
N SER A 228 5.32 5.30 14.63
CA SER A 228 5.70 6.54 15.31
C SER A 228 6.23 7.64 14.36
N GLY A 229 6.65 7.28 13.15
CA GLY A 229 7.33 8.16 12.19
C GLY A 229 8.76 8.52 12.58
N LYS A 230 9.33 7.90 13.61
CA LYS A 230 10.70 8.18 14.07
C LYS A 230 11.75 7.42 13.26
N TRP A 231 11.37 6.28 12.69
CA TRP A 231 12.29 5.36 12.04
C TRP A 231 11.87 5.04 10.63
N LEU A 232 12.86 4.88 9.76
CA LEU A 232 12.68 4.32 8.42
C LEU A 232 13.43 3.00 8.33
N LEU A 233 12.70 1.94 8.01
CA LEU A 233 13.23 0.63 7.70
C LEU A 233 13.51 0.53 6.20
N LEU A 234 14.68 0.03 5.87
CA LEU A 234 15.02 -0.54 4.57
C LEU A 234 15.19 -2.05 4.76
N PHE A 235 14.41 -2.81 4.00
CA PHE A 235 14.43 -4.27 4.06
C PHE A 235 14.62 -4.87 2.67
N ASP A 236 15.64 -5.72 2.51
CA ASP A 236 15.95 -6.40 1.26
C ASP A 236 16.12 -7.92 1.49
N ALA A 237 15.16 -8.68 0.96
CA ALA A 237 15.18 -10.15 0.97
C ALA A 237 15.27 -10.76 -0.45
N SER A 238 15.28 -9.92 -1.48
CA SER A 238 15.05 -10.36 -2.87
C SER A 238 16.27 -10.96 -3.55
N GLY A 239 17.47 -10.55 -3.14
CA GLY A 239 18.75 -11.02 -3.70
C GLY A 239 19.40 -12.15 -2.90
N ALA A 240 18.82 -12.55 -1.77
CA ALA A 240 19.42 -13.51 -0.87
C ALA A 240 18.74 -14.86 -1.02
N LEU A 241 19.42 -15.81 -1.69
CA LEU A 241 18.97 -17.20 -1.80
C LEU A 241 18.60 -17.81 -0.42
N TRP A 242 19.13 -17.29 0.69
CA TRP A 242 18.98 -17.86 2.03
C TRP A 242 19.00 -16.84 3.19
N GLY A 243 18.56 -15.58 3.00
CA GLY A 243 18.65 -14.57 4.08
C GLY A 243 17.95 -13.25 3.80
N TYR A 244 18.24 -12.23 4.63
CA TYR A 244 17.76 -10.87 4.44
C TYR A 244 18.74 -9.83 4.99
N LEU A 245 18.64 -8.62 4.47
CA LEU A 245 19.33 -7.42 4.92
C LEU A 245 18.31 -6.42 5.49
N LEU A 246 18.58 -5.95 6.71
CA LEU A 246 17.75 -5.00 7.43
C LEU A 246 18.60 -3.82 7.88
N HIS A 247 18.16 -2.61 7.54
CA HIS A 247 18.77 -1.36 7.94
C HIS A 247 17.72 -0.39 8.47
N VAL A 248 17.99 0.24 9.61
CA VAL A 248 17.05 1.17 10.25
C VAL A 248 17.70 2.51 10.50
N TYR A 249 17.04 3.57 10.05
CA TYR A 249 17.51 4.93 10.15
C TYR A 249 16.66 5.71 11.16
N ASN A 250 17.31 6.46 12.05
CA ASN A 250 16.63 7.43 12.91
C ASN A 250 16.47 8.74 12.14
N LEU A 251 15.22 9.17 11.95
CA LEU A 251 14.91 10.38 11.18
C LEU A 251 14.41 11.54 12.06
N LEU A 252 14.52 11.41 13.39
CA LEU A 252 14.22 12.47 14.35
C LEU A 252 15.06 13.74 14.13
N GLY A 253 16.27 13.58 13.57
CA GLY A 253 17.20 14.68 13.27
C GLY A 253 16.86 15.48 12.01
N LEU A 254 15.83 15.09 11.24
CA LEU A 254 15.39 15.86 10.09
C LEU A 254 14.58 17.07 10.57
N HIS A 255 15.28 18.16 10.77
CA HIS A 255 14.69 19.43 11.18
C HIS A 255 13.68 19.93 10.13
N THR A 256 12.67 20.67 10.58
CA THR A 256 11.69 21.39 9.73
C THR A 256 12.30 22.56 8.94
N ARG A 257 13.62 22.58 8.79
CA ARG A 257 14.38 23.63 8.11
C ARG A 257 15.13 23.00 6.92
N PRO A 258 15.13 23.66 5.75
CA PRO A 258 15.89 23.18 4.61
C PRO A 258 17.38 23.04 4.97
N VAL A 259 17.99 21.92 4.62
CA VAL A 259 19.44 21.76 4.72
C VAL A 259 20.10 22.59 3.60
N LEU A 260 21.02 23.48 4.00
CA LEU A 260 21.71 24.39 3.07
C LEU A 260 22.75 23.67 2.19
N ASP A 261 23.27 22.53 2.62
CA ASP A 261 24.22 21.71 1.86
C ASP A 261 23.82 20.21 1.85
N PRO A 262 23.33 19.66 0.73
CA PRO A 262 23.04 18.24 0.57
C PRO A 262 24.27 17.32 0.71
N ALA A 263 25.49 17.85 0.53
CA ALA A 263 26.73 17.05 0.52
C ALA A 263 27.24 16.63 1.90
N SER A 264 26.70 17.19 2.99
CA SER A 264 27.20 16.93 4.35
C SER A 264 26.56 15.74 5.07
N HIS A 265 25.57 15.05 4.47
CA HIS A 265 24.79 14.04 5.18
C HIS A 265 24.69 12.70 4.43
N THR A 266 25.41 11.71 4.95
CA THR A 266 25.15 10.29 4.64
C THR A 266 24.24 9.73 5.73
N ALA A 267 23.12 9.11 5.34
CA ALA A 267 22.29 8.35 6.25
C ALA A 267 23.06 7.10 6.69
N GLN A 268 23.43 7.06 7.98
CA GLN A 268 24.01 5.88 8.59
C GLN A 268 22.90 5.09 9.31
N PRO A 269 22.78 3.79 9.07
CA PRO A 269 21.82 2.97 9.78
C PRO A 269 22.23 2.87 11.25
N VAL A 270 21.27 3.09 12.15
CA VAL A 270 21.47 2.91 13.59
C VAL A 270 21.44 1.43 13.96
N LEU A 271 20.62 0.66 13.24
CA LEU A 271 20.61 -0.81 13.29
C LEU A 271 20.92 -1.37 11.91
N ARG A 272 21.88 -2.28 11.85
CA ARG A 272 22.19 -3.08 10.66
C ARG A 272 22.18 -4.55 11.05
N PHE A 273 21.35 -5.33 10.39
CA PHE A 273 21.29 -6.76 10.58
C PHE A 273 21.37 -7.47 9.23
N CYS A 274 22.15 -8.54 9.17
CA CYS A 274 22.26 -9.41 8.01
C CYS A 274 22.17 -10.84 8.53
N LEU A 275 21.12 -11.56 8.15
CA LEU A 275 21.01 -12.96 8.50
C LEU A 275 21.74 -13.80 7.44
N ALA A 276 22.83 -14.45 7.85
CA ALA A 276 23.63 -15.36 7.04
C ALA A 276 23.21 -16.84 7.25
N PRO A 277 23.55 -17.75 6.32
CA PRO A 277 22.84 -19.02 6.06
C PRO A 277 22.96 -20.17 7.09
N CYS A 278 23.32 -19.94 8.35
CA CYS A 278 23.76 -21.04 9.21
C CYS A 278 22.66 -22.00 9.72
N CYS A 279 21.37 -21.72 9.50
CA CYS A 279 20.28 -22.46 10.17
C CYS A 279 19.19 -23.04 9.25
N LEU A 280 19.29 -22.90 7.92
CA LEU A 280 18.18 -23.18 7.01
C LEU A 280 18.59 -24.22 5.97
N SER A 281 17.85 -25.32 5.93
CA SER A 281 18.07 -26.45 5.03
C SER A 281 17.93 -26.02 3.57
N ALA A 282 18.91 -26.41 2.75
CA ALA A 282 18.88 -26.20 1.31
C ALA A 282 17.59 -26.80 0.70
N GLY A 283 16.70 -25.94 0.21
CA GLY A 283 15.49 -26.35 -0.52
C GLY A 283 14.23 -25.52 -0.24
N ALA A 284 14.21 -24.69 0.81
CA ALA A 284 13.03 -23.87 1.11
C ALA A 284 13.05 -22.55 0.33
N ASN A 285 11.98 -22.26 -0.43
CA ASN A 285 11.70 -20.91 -0.95
C ASN A 285 11.32 -20.01 0.24
N LEU A 286 12.33 -19.42 0.89
CA LEU A 286 12.13 -18.55 2.04
C LEU A 286 11.60 -17.19 1.59
N ALA A 287 10.32 -16.94 1.82
CA ALA A 287 9.78 -15.59 1.81
C ALA A 287 10.02 -14.95 3.19
N TRP A 288 10.47 -13.70 3.20
CA TRP A 288 10.67 -12.92 4.42
C TRP A 288 9.76 -11.70 4.41
N CYS A 289 9.07 -11.45 5.51
CA CYS A 289 8.17 -10.32 5.64
C CYS A 289 8.50 -9.51 6.92
N PRO A 290 8.93 -8.24 6.78
CA PRO A 290 9.16 -7.38 7.92
C PRO A 290 7.86 -6.69 8.37
N VAL A 291 7.67 -6.55 9.67
CA VAL A 291 6.53 -5.83 10.27
C VAL A 291 7.00 -4.96 11.43
N TRP A 292 6.50 -3.73 11.47
CA TRP A 292 6.67 -2.82 12.60
C TRP A 292 5.61 -3.09 13.66
N ILE A 293 6.04 -3.18 14.92
CA ILE A 293 5.18 -3.26 16.10
C ILE A 293 5.62 -2.19 17.08
N THR A 294 4.66 -1.49 17.68
CA THR A 294 4.94 -0.54 18.77
C THR A 294 4.46 -1.16 20.09
N GLU A 295 5.40 -1.59 20.92
CA GLU A 295 5.16 -2.15 22.26
C GLU A 295 5.59 -1.12 23.31
N ASN A 296 4.69 -0.68 24.20
CA ASN A 296 5.02 0.28 25.27
C ASN A 296 5.77 1.55 24.78
N ASP A 297 5.28 2.18 23.70
CA ASP A 297 5.93 3.33 23.01
C ASP A 297 7.30 3.06 22.38
N HIS A 298 7.72 1.79 22.29
CA HIS A 298 8.95 1.37 21.63
C HIS A 298 8.65 0.66 20.31
N ASP A 299 9.28 1.14 19.23
CA ASP A 299 9.19 0.49 17.93
C ASP A 299 10.13 -0.73 17.87
N THR A 300 9.56 -1.88 17.58
CA THR A 300 10.23 -3.17 17.39
C THR A 300 9.95 -3.67 15.98
N ILE A 301 10.93 -4.32 15.35
CA ILE A 301 10.75 -4.94 14.06
C ILE A 301 10.72 -6.45 14.24
N TYR A 302 9.67 -7.08 13.74
CA TYR A 302 9.64 -8.52 13.57
C TYR A 302 9.89 -8.84 12.10
N VAL A 303 10.82 -9.74 11.85
CA VAL A 303 10.99 -10.34 10.53
C VAL A 303 10.49 -11.78 10.63
N VAL A 304 9.46 -12.10 9.86
CA VAL A 304 8.85 -13.42 9.83
C VAL A 304 9.24 -14.12 8.53
N SER A 305 9.69 -15.36 8.62
CA SER A 305 9.93 -16.24 7.48
C SER A 305 9.23 -17.56 7.67
N ILE A 306 8.98 -18.24 6.58
CA ILE A 306 8.26 -19.52 6.57
C ILE A 306 9.20 -20.51 5.91
N CYS A 307 9.70 -21.43 6.74
CA CYS A 307 10.85 -22.26 6.40
C CYS A 307 10.47 -23.66 5.89
N ASP A 308 9.24 -24.09 6.17
CA ASP A 308 8.57 -25.26 5.58
C ASP A 308 7.06 -24.96 5.45
N GLU A 309 6.26 -25.89 4.93
CA GLU A 309 4.83 -25.64 4.61
C GLU A 309 4.03 -25.08 5.80
N PHE A 310 4.40 -25.40 7.06
CA PHE A 310 3.60 -25.07 8.25
C PHE A 310 4.41 -24.56 9.44
N THR A 311 5.64 -24.09 9.24
CA THR A 311 6.49 -23.58 10.32
C THR A 311 6.98 -22.18 10.02
N LEU A 312 6.69 -21.28 10.95
CA LEU A 312 7.17 -19.91 11.00
C LEU A 312 8.48 -19.84 11.77
N HIS A 313 9.39 -19.00 11.29
CA HIS A 313 10.53 -18.53 12.01
C HIS A 313 10.41 -17.01 12.17
N CYS A 314 10.62 -16.53 13.39
CA CYS A 314 10.49 -15.11 13.70
C CYS A 314 11.80 -14.58 14.30
N TRP A 315 12.21 -13.40 13.87
CA TRP A 315 13.32 -12.66 14.45
C TRP A 315 12.79 -11.34 14.97
N ARG A 316 13.04 -11.06 16.25
CA ARG A 316 12.67 -9.79 16.88
C ARG A 316 13.89 -8.90 16.95
N HIS A 317 13.76 -7.67 16.49
CA HIS A 317 14.79 -6.63 16.51
C HIS A 317 14.26 -5.44 17.31
N GLU A 318 14.77 -5.28 18.52
CA GLU A 318 14.36 -4.22 19.44
C GLU A 318 15.28 -3.01 19.25
N LEU A 319 14.71 -1.88 18.81
CA LEU A 319 15.50 -0.68 18.53
C LEU A 319 15.99 0.04 19.77
N ALA A 320 15.23 0.03 20.86
CA ALA A 320 15.63 0.72 22.09
C ALA A 320 16.92 0.13 22.67
N ALA A 321 17.05 -1.20 22.64
CA ALA A 321 18.20 -1.92 23.13
C ALA A 321 19.25 -2.23 22.05
N MET A 322 18.94 -1.97 20.77
CA MET A 322 19.73 -2.40 19.60
C MET A 322 20.02 -3.91 19.62
N LEU A 323 19.05 -4.70 20.07
CA LEU A 323 19.18 -6.15 20.23
C LEU A 323 18.43 -6.89 19.12
N SER A 324 18.94 -8.05 18.76
CA SER A 324 18.26 -9.02 17.91
C SER A 324 18.18 -10.35 18.64
N CYS A 325 17.00 -10.95 18.66
CA CYS A 325 16.81 -12.31 19.17
C CYS A 325 16.10 -13.18 18.12
N ASN A 326 16.65 -14.39 17.96
CA ASN A 326 15.98 -15.45 17.19
C ASN A 326 14.92 -16.08 18.09
N MET A 327 13.67 -16.08 17.62
CA MET A 327 12.57 -16.72 18.34
C MET A 327 12.50 -18.20 17.95
N PRO A 328 12.01 -19.07 18.85
CA PRO A 328 11.80 -20.48 18.52
C PRO A 328 10.87 -20.63 17.31
N ARG A 329 11.10 -21.71 16.54
CA ARG A 329 10.24 -22.10 15.42
C ARG A 329 8.81 -22.33 15.91
N LEU A 330 7.84 -21.78 15.21
CA LEU A 330 6.43 -21.82 15.58
C LEU A 330 5.66 -22.59 14.52
N SER A 331 4.99 -23.66 14.94
CA SER A 331 4.12 -24.43 14.05
C SER A 331 2.80 -23.67 13.84
N LEU A 332 2.32 -23.56 12.60
CA LEU A 332 0.99 -23.04 12.28
C LEU A 332 -0.14 -23.87 12.89
N LEU A 333 0.18 -25.10 13.32
CA LEU A 333 -0.73 -26.01 14.03
C LEU A 333 -0.73 -25.79 15.55
N SER A 334 0.08 -24.85 16.08
CA SER A 334 0.08 -24.57 17.53
C SER A 334 -1.16 -23.81 17.99
N GLY A 335 -1.82 -23.11 17.07
CA GLY A 335 -3.12 -22.48 17.27
C GLY A 335 -4.26 -23.26 16.59
N PRO A 336 -5.52 -22.85 16.79
CA PRO A 336 -6.67 -23.44 16.11
C PRO A 336 -6.55 -23.26 14.59
N VAL A 337 -6.82 -24.33 13.85
CA VAL A 337 -6.78 -24.34 12.38
C VAL A 337 -8.20 -24.52 11.86
N TRP A 338 -8.66 -23.58 11.06
CA TRP A 338 -9.99 -23.58 10.46
C TRP A 338 -9.89 -23.82 8.97
N SER A 339 -10.60 -24.83 8.47
CA SER A 339 -10.69 -25.12 7.05
C SER A 339 -12.13 -24.98 6.56
N GLN A 340 -12.31 -24.34 5.41
CA GLN A 340 -13.61 -24.24 4.76
C GLN A 340 -14.03 -25.64 4.28
N SER A 341 -15.23 -26.03 4.69
CA SER A 341 -15.87 -27.28 4.29
C SER A 341 -17.28 -26.99 3.78
N VAL A 342 -17.77 -27.85 2.91
CA VAL A 342 -19.17 -27.80 2.46
C VAL A 342 -19.95 -28.85 3.22
N ASP A 343 -21.04 -28.46 3.85
CA ASP A 343 -21.90 -29.41 4.56
C ASP A 343 -22.72 -30.28 3.58
N THR A 344 -23.46 -31.27 4.11
CA THR A 344 -24.28 -32.17 3.30
C THR A 344 -25.41 -31.48 2.55
N ARG A 345 -25.70 -30.20 2.88
CA ARG A 345 -26.74 -29.38 2.24
C ARG A 345 -26.14 -28.39 1.24
N GLY A 346 -24.83 -28.41 1.03
CA GLY A 346 -24.14 -27.50 0.12
C GLY A 346 -23.75 -26.15 0.74
N ALA A 347 -23.99 -25.92 2.03
CA ALA A 347 -23.62 -24.67 2.69
C ALA A 347 -22.15 -24.70 3.13
N ALA A 348 -21.39 -23.66 2.75
CA ALA A 348 -20.03 -23.50 3.20
C ALA A 348 -19.98 -23.15 4.70
N ARG A 349 -19.04 -23.74 5.43
CA ARG A 349 -18.77 -23.46 6.84
C ARG A 349 -17.31 -23.73 7.17
N TYR A 350 -16.78 -23.03 8.15
CA TYR A 350 -15.48 -23.36 8.72
C TYR A 350 -15.62 -24.44 9.78
N VAL A 351 -14.74 -25.43 9.72
CA VAL A 351 -14.59 -26.47 10.74
C VAL A 351 -13.16 -26.50 11.22
N GLU A 352 -12.98 -26.73 12.52
CA GLU A 352 -11.65 -26.89 13.09
C GLU A 352 -11.05 -28.22 12.64
N VAL A 353 -9.81 -28.18 12.17
CA VAL A 353 -9.06 -29.33 11.67
C VAL A 353 -7.72 -29.45 12.38
N ARG A 354 -7.13 -30.65 12.37
CA ARG A 354 -5.82 -30.90 12.99
C ARG A 354 -4.64 -30.82 12.03
N HIS A 355 -4.92 -30.67 10.75
CA HIS A 355 -3.93 -30.68 9.68
C HIS A 355 -4.29 -29.62 8.64
N ILE A 356 -3.27 -28.99 8.09
CA ILE A 356 -3.42 -28.08 6.96
C ILE A 356 -3.23 -28.90 5.68
N THR A 357 -4.16 -28.78 4.75
CA THR A 357 -3.99 -29.36 3.41
C THR A 357 -3.08 -28.45 2.60
N ALA A 358 -2.07 -29.05 1.96
CA ALA A 358 -1.00 -28.32 1.27
C ALA A 358 -1.57 -27.25 0.33
N THR A 359 -1.13 -26.02 0.53
CA THR A 359 -1.40 -24.91 -0.37
C THR A 359 -0.27 -24.84 -1.39
N ALA A 360 -0.58 -24.39 -2.62
CA ALA A 360 0.46 -24.15 -3.61
C ALA A 360 1.53 -23.20 -3.04
N ALA A 361 2.77 -23.27 -3.53
CA ALA A 361 3.81 -22.34 -3.13
C ALA A 361 3.38 -20.91 -3.48
N VAL A 362 3.06 -20.10 -2.47
CA VAL A 362 2.65 -18.70 -2.63
C VAL A 362 3.53 -17.81 -1.78
N THR A 363 3.83 -16.63 -2.31
CA THR A 363 4.55 -15.57 -1.60
C THR A 363 3.74 -15.07 -0.42
N TRP A 364 4.35 -15.10 0.77
CA TRP A 364 3.74 -14.57 1.98
C TRP A 364 3.83 -13.05 2.04
N GLN A 365 2.78 -12.42 2.54
CA GLN A 365 2.69 -10.97 2.70
C GLN A 365 2.00 -10.61 4.02
N ASN A 366 2.42 -9.50 4.62
CA ASN A 366 1.68 -8.88 5.70
C ASN A 366 0.44 -8.17 5.11
N VAL A 367 -0.73 -8.48 5.65
CA VAL A 367 -2.00 -7.90 5.19
C VAL A 367 -2.51 -6.84 6.16
N ALA A 368 -2.38 -7.10 7.46
CA ALA A 368 -2.83 -6.20 8.51
C ALA A 368 -1.92 -6.29 9.74
N SER A 369 -1.84 -5.19 10.48
CA SER A 369 -1.15 -5.10 11.77
C SER A 369 -1.86 -4.08 12.65
N LYS A 370 -2.16 -4.44 13.91
CA LYS A 370 -2.78 -3.55 14.90
C LYS A 370 -2.25 -3.94 16.27
N GLY A 371 -1.64 -2.98 16.98
CA GLY A 371 -0.96 -3.26 18.23
C GLY A 371 0.12 -4.33 18.05
N ASP A 372 0.03 -5.40 18.83
CA ASP A 372 0.92 -6.55 18.80
C ASP A 372 0.42 -7.69 17.90
N ILE A 373 -0.74 -7.52 17.25
CA ILE A 373 -1.35 -8.53 16.38
C ILE A 373 -1.02 -8.26 14.92
N VAL A 374 -0.64 -9.32 14.22
CA VAL A 374 -0.22 -9.27 12.82
C VAL A 374 -0.89 -10.39 12.04
N VAL A 375 -1.40 -10.05 10.87
CA VAL A 375 -2.01 -11.01 9.93
C VAL A 375 -1.15 -11.14 8.69
N PHE A 376 -0.80 -12.39 8.36
CA PHE A 376 -0.13 -12.76 7.13
C PHE A 376 -1.06 -13.56 6.23
N SER A 377 -0.88 -13.46 4.92
CA SER A 377 -1.56 -14.33 3.96
C SER A 377 -0.63 -14.91 2.91
N ALA A 378 -1.03 -16.07 2.39
CA ALA A 378 -0.43 -16.73 1.23
C ALA A 378 -1.50 -17.52 0.49
N GLY A 379 -1.90 -17.03 -0.69
CA GLY A 379 -2.87 -17.69 -1.54
C GLY A 379 -4.26 -17.69 -0.89
N ASN A 380 -4.72 -18.86 -0.46
CA ASN A 380 -5.99 -19.12 0.22
C ASN A 380 -5.83 -19.28 1.75
N MET A 381 -4.63 -19.04 2.29
CA MET A 381 -4.33 -19.17 3.71
C MET A 381 -4.14 -17.81 4.37
N VAL A 382 -4.63 -17.68 5.59
CA VAL A 382 -4.44 -16.53 6.47
C VAL A 382 -3.94 -17.03 7.83
N VAL A 383 -2.95 -16.37 8.40
CA VAL A 383 -2.42 -16.66 9.72
C VAL A 383 -2.43 -15.38 10.54
N ALA A 384 -3.07 -15.42 11.70
CA ALA A 384 -3.01 -14.34 12.68
C ALA A 384 -2.03 -14.72 13.80
N LEU A 385 -1.10 -13.82 14.08
CA LEU A 385 -0.08 -13.97 15.11
C LEU A 385 -0.22 -12.86 16.14
N ARG A 386 0.03 -13.20 17.41
CA ARG A 386 0.36 -12.20 18.43
C ARG A 386 1.87 -12.19 18.62
N LEU A 387 2.47 -11.03 18.44
CA LEU A 387 3.90 -10.79 18.59
C LEU A 387 4.16 -10.21 19.98
N GLY A 388 5.33 -10.46 20.55
CA GLY A 388 5.66 -9.98 21.89
C GLY A 388 6.82 -10.76 22.49
N ALA A 389 6.86 -10.84 23.82
CA ALA A 389 7.84 -11.67 24.52
C ALA A 389 7.79 -13.15 24.11
N LYS A 390 6.60 -13.62 23.70
CA LYS A 390 6.39 -14.89 23.02
C LYS A 390 5.57 -14.63 21.77
N VAL A 391 5.91 -15.33 20.68
CA VAL A 391 5.10 -15.32 19.46
C VAL A 391 4.08 -16.44 19.56
N GLU A 392 2.82 -16.12 19.34
CA GLU A 392 1.69 -17.06 19.42
C GLU A 392 0.91 -17.06 18.11
N VAL A 393 0.54 -18.25 17.61
CA VAL A 393 -0.44 -18.39 16.53
C VAL A 393 -1.83 -18.28 17.14
N LEU A 394 -2.54 -17.19 16.84
CA LEU A 394 -3.92 -17.00 17.29
C LEU A 394 -4.87 -17.96 16.56
N PHE A 395 -4.70 -18.08 15.24
CA PHE A 395 -5.36 -19.08 14.41
C PHE A 395 -4.71 -19.14 13.02
N THR A 396 -4.97 -20.25 12.33
CA THR A 396 -4.72 -20.41 10.90
C THR A 396 -6.05 -20.66 10.20
N LEU A 397 -6.30 -19.97 9.11
CA LEU A 397 -7.53 -20.06 8.33
C LEU A 397 -7.19 -20.48 6.90
N VAL A 398 -7.89 -21.48 6.38
CA VAL A 398 -7.67 -22.03 5.03
C VAL A 398 -9.00 -22.10 4.28
N ALA A 399 -9.11 -21.32 3.21
CA ALA A 399 -10.27 -21.30 2.33
C ALA A 399 -10.08 -22.19 1.10
N ALA A 400 -11.16 -22.42 0.35
CA ALA A 400 -11.10 -23.09 -0.95
C ALA A 400 -10.57 -22.14 -2.04
N LEU A 401 -10.93 -20.86 -1.98
CA LEU A 401 -10.53 -19.83 -2.94
C LEU A 401 -9.54 -18.82 -2.36
N SER A 402 -8.98 -18.00 -3.24
CA SER A 402 -7.93 -17.05 -2.91
C SER A 402 -8.39 -15.98 -1.93
N PHE A 403 -7.46 -15.60 -1.05
CA PHE A 403 -7.60 -14.46 -0.18
C PHE A 403 -7.54 -13.17 -0.99
N VAL A 404 -8.46 -12.25 -0.69
CA VAL A 404 -8.59 -10.95 -1.35
C VAL A 404 -8.04 -9.84 -0.44
N GLY A 405 -8.42 -9.86 0.84
CA GLY A 405 -8.04 -8.81 1.79
C GLY A 405 -8.63 -9.02 3.18
N GLY A 406 -8.23 -8.20 4.13
CA GLY A 406 -8.75 -8.30 5.49
C GLY A 406 -8.23 -7.22 6.40
N CYS A 407 -8.81 -7.13 7.59
CA CYS A 407 -8.48 -6.16 8.61
C CYS A 407 -8.69 -6.72 10.03
N ILE A 408 -8.02 -6.10 10.99
CA ILE A 408 -8.18 -6.38 12.41
C ILE A 408 -9.18 -5.37 12.97
N LEU A 409 -10.35 -5.85 13.41
CA LEU A 409 -11.42 -5.03 13.96
C LEU A 409 -11.10 -4.69 15.42
N SER A 410 -10.83 -5.71 16.22
CA SER A 410 -10.42 -5.60 17.62
C SER A 410 -9.34 -6.64 17.95
N ASP A 411 -8.89 -6.69 19.20
CA ASP A 411 -7.85 -7.65 19.62
C ASP A 411 -8.32 -9.11 19.55
N ALA A 412 -9.64 -9.34 19.44
CA ALA A 412 -10.27 -10.65 19.36
C ALA A 412 -11.06 -10.86 18.05
N GLU A 413 -11.23 -9.82 17.25
CA GLU A 413 -12.08 -9.84 16.05
C GLU A 413 -11.34 -9.47 14.78
N PHE A 414 -11.50 -10.33 13.79
CA PHE A 414 -10.82 -10.24 12.50
C PHE A 414 -11.82 -10.44 11.38
N LEU A 415 -11.65 -9.66 10.32
CA LEU A 415 -12.45 -9.79 9.11
C LEU A 415 -11.56 -10.14 7.93
N PHE A 416 -11.90 -11.22 7.25
CA PHE A 416 -11.21 -11.67 6.06
C PHE A 416 -12.18 -11.83 4.90
N LEU A 417 -11.69 -11.47 3.72
CA LEU A 417 -12.38 -11.60 2.46
C LEU A 417 -11.62 -12.59 1.59
N PHE A 418 -12.34 -13.61 1.15
CA PHE A 418 -11.94 -14.53 0.10
C PHE A 418 -12.81 -14.26 -1.13
N THR A 419 -12.40 -14.78 -2.29
CA THR A 419 -13.08 -14.56 -3.58
C THR A 419 -14.58 -14.85 -3.51
N ASP A 420 -15.01 -15.89 -2.79
CA ASP A 420 -16.41 -16.35 -2.70
C ASP A 420 -17.12 -15.98 -1.39
N HIS A 421 -16.40 -15.56 -0.35
CA HIS A 421 -17.02 -15.34 0.97
C HIS A 421 -16.26 -14.35 1.86
N ALA A 422 -17.00 -13.76 2.80
CA ALA A 422 -16.45 -12.98 3.89
C ALA A 422 -16.61 -13.77 5.21
N VAL A 423 -15.56 -13.79 6.02
CA VAL A 423 -15.50 -14.52 7.28
C VAL A 423 -15.03 -13.60 8.40
N VAL A 424 -15.74 -13.68 9.52
CA VAL A 424 -15.34 -13.05 10.78
C VAL A 424 -14.77 -14.13 11.68
N CYS A 425 -13.57 -13.89 12.19
CA CYS A 425 -12.99 -14.70 13.25
C CYS A 425 -13.13 -13.92 14.57
N HIS A 426 -13.91 -14.44 15.51
CA HIS A 426 -14.11 -13.83 16.83
C HIS A 426 -13.69 -14.84 17.90
N ASN A 427 -12.78 -14.46 18.79
CA ASN A 427 -12.25 -15.34 19.85
C ASN A 427 -11.79 -16.71 19.32
N GLY A 428 -11.12 -16.69 18.16
CA GLY A 428 -10.61 -17.89 17.51
C GLY A 428 -11.67 -18.77 16.85
N VAL A 429 -12.93 -18.34 16.74
CA VAL A 429 -13.99 -19.06 16.01
C VAL A 429 -14.27 -18.37 14.68
N ALA A 430 -14.15 -19.10 13.57
CA ALA A 430 -14.39 -18.58 12.23
C ALA A 430 -15.86 -18.79 11.79
N ARG A 431 -16.55 -17.70 11.40
CA ARG A 431 -17.93 -17.71 10.91
C ARG A 431 -18.06 -16.94 9.60
N ILE A 432 -18.64 -17.59 8.59
CA ILE A 432 -18.99 -16.94 7.33
C ILE A 432 -20.16 -15.98 7.58
N ILE A 433 -19.98 -14.71 7.21
CA ILE A 433 -21.00 -13.66 7.36
C ILE A 433 -21.66 -13.28 6.03
N ALA A 434 -21.01 -13.61 4.91
CA ALA A 434 -21.56 -13.44 3.57
C ALA A 434 -20.90 -14.43 2.60
N SER A 435 -21.65 -14.86 1.59
CA SER A 435 -21.17 -15.68 0.49
C SER A 435 -21.74 -15.16 -0.82
N THR A 436 -21.07 -15.44 -1.92
CA THR A 436 -21.52 -15.11 -3.28
C THR A 436 -21.24 -16.27 -4.23
N ASP A 437 -22.09 -16.41 -5.25
CA ASP A 437 -21.84 -17.27 -6.42
C ASP A 437 -20.92 -16.59 -7.46
N TYR A 438 -20.56 -15.34 -7.23
CA TYR A 438 -19.70 -14.51 -8.07
C TYR A 438 -18.35 -14.26 -7.37
N GLU A 439 -17.80 -13.04 -7.49
CA GLU A 439 -16.49 -12.69 -6.91
C GLU A 439 -16.58 -11.43 -6.04
N PHE A 440 -16.21 -11.55 -4.77
CA PHE A 440 -15.91 -10.40 -3.93
C PHE A 440 -14.55 -9.82 -4.31
N THR A 441 -14.52 -8.51 -4.55
CA THR A 441 -13.29 -7.81 -4.93
C THR A 441 -12.75 -6.92 -3.82
N HIS A 442 -13.62 -6.48 -2.89
CA HIS A 442 -13.24 -5.54 -1.84
C HIS A 442 -14.09 -5.71 -0.59
N VAL A 443 -13.47 -5.41 0.56
CA VAL A 443 -14.11 -5.31 1.87
C VAL A 443 -13.74 -3.97 2.50
N GLY A 444 -14.73 -3.30 3.09
CA GLY A 444 -14.56 -2.10 3.89
C GLY A 444 -15.32 -2.24 5.20
N VAL A 445 -14.76 -1.69 6.27
CA VAL A 445 -15.39 -1.68 7.59
C VAL A 445 -15.64 -0.24 7.97
N GLU A 446 -16.83 0.03 8.44
CA GLU A 446 -17.16 1.29 9.09
C GLU A 446 -17.60 0.98 10.51
N GLU A 447 -16.93 1.59 11.47
CA GLU A 447 -17.30 1.57 12.88
C GLU A 447 -18.17 2.79 13.15
N ASP A 448 -19.45 2.57 13.47
CA ASP A 448 -20.30 3.59 14.08
C ASP A 448 -20.28 3.39 15.60
N ALA A 449 -20.74 4.37 16.39
CA ALA A 449 -20.59 4.41 17.85
C ALA A 449 -21.16 3.20 18.62
N SER A 450 -21.93 2.31 17.96
CA SER A 450 -22.49 1.09 18.55
C SER A 450 -22.50 -0.13 17.63
N GLU A 451 -22.14 -0.03 16.34
CA GLU A 451 -22.16 -1.16 15.40
C GLU A 451 -21.07 -0.98 14.34
N ALA A 452 -20.35 -2.06 14.02
CA ALA A 452 -19.54 -2.11 12.81
C ALA A 452 -20.36 -2.68 11.64
N THR A 453 -20.35 -1.99 10.51
CA THR A 453 -20.95 -2.49 9.27
C THR A 453 -19.86 -2.97 8.32
N VAL A 454 -19.94 -4.23 7.91
CA VAL A 454 -19.07 -4.77 6.87
C VAL A 454 -19.69 -4.51 5.51
N ASN A 455 -18.99 -3.74 4.70
CA ASN A 455 -19.37 -3.41 3.35
C ASN A 455 -18.56 -4.26 2.38
N LEU A 456 -19.24 -5.01 1.54
CA LEU A 456 -18.67 -5.92 0.56
C LEU A 456 -19.03 -5.44 -0.84
N ILE A 457 -18.08 -5.57 -1.76
CA ILE A 457 -18.30 -5.28 -3.17
C ILE A 457 -18.11 -6.57 -3.96
N GLU A 458 -19.18 -6.94 -4.63
CA GLU A 458 -19.31 -8.15 -5.40
C GLU A 458 -19.38 -7.81 -6.88
N GLU A 459 -18.50 -8.40 -7.70
CA GLU A 459 -18.50 -8.22 -9.14
C GLU A 459 -19.49 -9.20 -9.77
N ARG A 460 -20.55 -8.68 -10.39
CA ARG A 460 -21.57 -9.48 -11.10
C ARG A 460 -21.55 -9.17 -12.61
N PRO A 461 -22.18 -9.98 -13.46
CA PRO A 461 -22.34 -9.68 -14.89
C PRO A 461 -23.02 -8.32 -15.16
N SER A 462 -23.87 -7.87 -14.24
CA SER A 462 -24.53 -6.55 -14.28
C SER A 462 -23.63 -5.39 -13.84
N GLY A 463 -22.42 -5.68 -13.35
CA GLY A 463 -21.51 -4.74 -12.70
C GLY A 463 -21.44 -4.94 -11.19
N PRO A 464 -20.62 -4.13 -10.49
CA PRO A 464 -20.36 -4.28 -9.07
C PRO A 464 -21.58 -3.92 -8.23
N HIS A 465 -21.82 -4.73 -7.22
CA HIS A 465 -22.95 -4.62 -6.31
C HIS A 465 -22.46 -4.40 -4.87
N TRP A 466 -23.05 -3.42 -4.19
CA TRP A 466 -22.83 -3.19 -2.77
C TRP A 466 -23.70 -4.13 -1.95
N THR A 467 -23.07 -4.93 -1.11
CA THR A 467 -23.75 -5.80 -0.16
C THR A 467 -23.23 -5.47 1.22
N SER A 468 -24.12 -5.14 2.16
CA SER A 468 -23.74 -4.98 3.56
C SER A 468 -24.04 -6.26 4.32
N ALA A 469 -23.05 -6.72 5.06
CA ALA A 469 -23.21 -7.76 6.06
C ALA A 469 -23.16 -7.09 7.43
N ARG A 470 -24.23 -7.23 8.21
CA ARG A 470 -24.19 -6.84 9.62
C ARG A 470 -23.56 -7.97 10.40
N GLY A 471 -22.40 -7.70 11.00
CA GLY A 471 -21.95 -8.43 12.17
C GLY A 471 -22.36 -7.62 13.40
N VAL A 472 -22.83 -8.29 14.44
CA VAL A 472 -22.72 -7.71 15.77
C VAL A 472 -21.25 -7.91 16.14
N PHE A 473 -20.54 -6.80 16.27
CA PHE A 473 -19.13 -6.73 16.67
C PHE A 473 -19.13 -6.13 18.07
N ASP A 474 -18.46 -6.79 19.00
CA ASP A 474 -18.46 -6.39 20.43
C ASP A 474 -17.40 -5.32 20.75
#